data_AF-A0A496XHR9-F1
#
_entry.id   AF-A0A496XHR9-F1
#
_cell.length_a   1.000
_cell.length_b   1.000
_cell.length_c   1.000
_cell.angle_alpha   90.00
_cell.angle_beta   90.00
_cell.angle_gamma   90.00
#
_symmetry.space_group_name_H-M   'P 1'
#
loop_
_entity.id
_entity.type
_entity.pdbx_description
1 polymer ?
#
loop_
_entity_poly.entity_id
_entity_poly.type
_entity_poly.pdbx_seq_one_letter_code
_entity_poly.pdbx_strand_id
1 'polypeptide(L)'
;MLGKLIVIAALCAGGYWYWSGPYQEGRQPGGEKQLEENARNMKRCIRRETSINATSGMAGGAVESGGAEKLCAEEYGLYLRDGQWHNNTE
;
A
#
# COMPACT_ATOMS: atom_id res chain seq x y z
N MET A 1 20.08 -24.40 -43.64
CA MET A 1 18.91 -24.48 -42.72
C MET A 1 19.27 -24.13 -41.27
N LEU A 2 20.49 -24.46 -40.81
CA LEU A 2 20.96 -24.17 -39.44
C LEU A 2 20.89 -22.68 -39.04
N GLY A 3 21.24 -21.76 -39.94
CA GLY A 3 21.20 -20.32 -39.65
C GLY A 3 19.81 -19.76 -39.35
N LYS A 4 18.76 -20.32 -39.97
CA LYS A 4 17.36 -19.94 -39.67
C LYS A 4 16.95 -20.40 -38.26
N LEU A 5 17.45 -21.55 -37.80
CA LEU A 5 17.16 -22.06 -36.45
C LEU A 5 17.81 -21.22 -35.35
N ILE A 6 19.02 -20.72 -35.58
CA ILE A 6 19.73 -19.85 -34.61
C ILE A 6 18.99 -18.52 -34.42
N VAL A 7 18.50 -17.92 -35.52
CA VAL A 7 17.74 -16.66 -35.45
C VAL A 7 16.41 -16.85 -34.71
N ILE A 8 15.71 -17.96 -34.96
CA ILE A 8 14.46 -18.29 -34.25
C ILE A 8 14.74 -18.51 -32.76
N ALA A 9 15.80 -19.25 -32.42
CA ALA A 9 16.17 -19.50 -31.03
C ALA A 9 16.54 -18.20 -30.28
N ALA A 10 17.24 -17.27 -30.94
CA ALA A 10 17.58 -15.97 -30.35
C ALA A 10 16.33 -15.10 -30.11
N LEU A 11 15.37 -15.10 -31.04
CA LEU A 11 14.10 -14.38 -30.87
C LEU A 11 13.26 -14.98 -29.74
N CYS A 12 13.20 -16.30 -29.63
CA CYS A 12 12.49 -16.98 -28.55
C CYS A 12 13.15 -16.74 -27.18
N ALA A 13 14.48 -16.78 -27.11
CA ALA A 13 15.22 -16.51 -25.87
C ALA A 13 15.08 -15.05 -25.42
N GLY A 14 15.17 -14.09 -26.36
CA GLY A 14 14.96 -12.67 -26.07
C GLY A 14 13.52 -12.36 -25.65
N GLY A 15 12.54 -12.96 -26.32
CA GLY A 15 11.12 -12.84 -25.95
C GLY A 15 10.81 -13.45 -24.58
N TYR A 16 11.38 -14.63 -24.29
CA TYR A 16 11.25 -15.27 -22.98
C TYR A 16 11.88 -14.43 -21.87
N TRP A 17 13.11 -13.92 -22.08
CA TRP A 17 13.78 -13.05 -21.11
C TRP A 17 13.07 -11.72 -20.91
N TYR A 18 12.46 -11.16 -21.96
CA TYR A 18 11.65 -9.95 -21.85
C TYR A 18 10.36 -10.19 -21.06
N TRP A 19 9.74 -11.37 -21.20
CA TRP A 19 8.52 -11.71 -20.48
C TRP A 19 8.78 -12.18 -19.03
N SER A 20 9.87 -12.90 -18.78
CA SER A 20 10.30 -13.34 -17.45
C SER A 20 11.16 -12.32 -16.70
N GLY A 21 11.50 -11.20 -17.33
CA GLY A 21 12.36 -10.15 -16.79
C GLY A 21 11.66 -9.19 -15.82
N PRO A 22 12.34 -8.11 -15.40
CA PRO A 22 12.03 -7.25 -14.24
C PRO A 22 10.67 -6.52 -14.28
N TYR A 23 9.87 -6.76 -15.32
CA TYR A 23 8.49 -6.29 -15.39
C TYR A 23 7.57 -6.98 -14.37
N GLN A 24 7.93 -8.17 -13.88
CA GLN A 24 7.23 -8.79 -12.74
C GLN A 24 7.61 -8.15 -11.39
N GLU A 25 8.83 -7.64 -11.21
CA GLU A 25 9.25 -6.90 -10.02
C GLU A 25 8.54 -5.54 -9.88
N GLY A 26 8.07 -4.96 -10.99
CA GLY A 26 7.30 -3.72 -10.99
C GLY A 26 5.80 -3.88 -10.66
N ARG A 27 5.26 -5.10 -10.64
CA ARG A 27 3.81 -5.34 -10.47
C ARG A 27 3.37 -5.77 -9.08
N GLN A 28 4.29 -6.13 -8.20
CA GLN A 28 4.04 -6.07 -6.77
C GLN A 28 4.59 -4.72 -6.30
N PRO A 29 3.76 -3.68 -6.09
CA PRO A 29 4.15 -2.68 -5.10
C PRO A 29 4.40 -3.49 -3.82
N GLY A 30 5.69 -3.76 -3.53
CA GLY A 30 6.08 -4.63 -2.43
C GLY A 30 5.31 -4.21 -1.20
N GLY A 31 4.73 -5.16 -0.45
CA GLY A 31 3.79 -4.89 0.63
C GLY A 31 4.25 -3.74 1.54
N GLU A 32 5.56 -3.59 1.73
CA GLU A 32 6.19 -2.44 2.38
C GLU A 32 5.74 -1.05 1.90
N LYS A 33 5.66 -0.79 0.59
CA LYS A 33 5.18 0.49 0.05
C LYS A 33 3.71 0.73 0.36
N GLN A 34 2.90 -0.32 0.28
CA GLN A 34 1.48 -0.24 0.58
C GLN A 34 1.25 0.02 2.08
N LEU A 35 2.00 -0.66 2.94
CA LEU A 35 1.98 -0.44 4.39
C LEU A 35 2.46 0.97 4.75
N GLU A 36 3.47 1.50 4.06
CA GLU A 36 3.96 2.87 4.25
C GLU A 36 2.91 3.90 3.83
N GLU A 37 2.22 3.69 2.71
CA GLU A 37 1.11 4.54 2.27
C GLU A 37 -0.06 4.49 3.23
N ASN A 38 -0.45 3.31 3.69
CA ASN A 38 -1.51 3.12 4.69
C ASN A 38 -1.18 3.85 6.00
N ALA A 39 0.06 3.72 6.49
CA ALA A 39 0.53 4.44 7.67
C ALA A 39 0.50 5.96 7.48
N ARG A 40 0.89 6.46 6.29
CA ARG A 40 0.80 7.89 5.96
C ARG A 40 -0.65 8.39 5.94
N ASN A 41 -1.57 7.63 5.38
CA ASN A 41 -2.99 7.99 5.31
C ASN A 41 -3.61 8.03 6.70
N MET A 42 -3.37 6.99 7.52
CA MET A 42 -3.79 6.95 8.92
C MET A 42 -3.27 8.15 9.72
N LYS A 43 -1.97 8.47 9.61
CA LYS A 43 -1.37 9.60 10.33
C LYS A 43 -1.99 10.94 9.94
N ARG A 44 -2.34 11.14 8.66
CA ARG A 44 -3.01 12.38 8.20
C ARG A 44 -4.43 12.47 8.73
N CYS A 45 -5.19 11.38 8.67
CA CYS A 45 -6.56 11.35 9.14
C CYS A 45 -6.64 11.56 10.66
N ILE A 46 -5.85 10.84 11.46
CA ILE A 46 -5.81 11.02 12.92
C ILE A 46 -5.46 12.46 13.27
N ARG A 47 -4.49 13.06 12.58
CA ARG A 47 -4.12 14.48 12.79
C ARG A 47 -5.25 15.43 12.45
N ARG A 48 -6.01 15.16 11.39
CA ARG A 48 -7.18 15.97 11.01
C ARG A 48 -8.26 15.86 12.09
N GLU A 49 -8.63 14.65 12.48
CA GLU A 49 -9.67 14.42 13.49
C GLU A 49 -9.30 15.03 14.83
N THR A 50 -8.07 14.81 15.30
CA THR A 50 -7.59 15.45 16.54
C THR A 50 -7.60 16.98 16.45
N SER A 51 -7.24 17.56 15.30
CA SER A 51 -7.26 19.02 15.10
C SER A 51 -8.67 19.62 15.05
N ILE A 52 -9.63 18.93 14.40
CA ILE A 52 -11.03 19.37 14.32
C ILE A 52 -11.64 19.35 15.73
N ASN A 53 -11.41 18.26 16.47
CA ASN A 53 -11.91 18.13 17.83
C ASN A 53 -11.28 19.16 18.77
N ALA A 54 -9.98 19.43 18.65
CA ALA A 54 -9.31 20.48 19.42
C ALA A 54 -9.83 21.90 19.11
N THR A 55 -10.21 22.18 17.86
CA THR A 55 -10.67 23.52 17.44
C THR A 55 -12.15 23.76 17.79
N SER A 56 -12.95 22.70 17.91
CA SER A 56 -14.39 22.76 18.20
C SER A 56 -14.75 23.15 19.64
N GLY A 57 -13.78 23.40 20.53
CA GLY A 57 -14.04 23.85 21.91
C GLY A 57 -14.72 22.82 22.81
N MET A 58 -15.02 21.62 22.32
CA MET A 58 -15.47 20.47 23.13
C MET A 58 -14.27 19.79 23.81
N ALA A 59 -13.48 20.58 24.55
CA ALA A 59 -12.33 20.12 25.33
C ALA A 59 -12.73 19.40 26.63
N GLY A 60 -13.82 18.62 26.59
CA GLY A 60 -14.28 17.77 27.71
C GLY A 60 -14.22 16.28 27.40
N GLY A 61 -14.26 15.88 26.13
CA GLY A 61 -13.96 14.53 25.70
C GLY A 61 -12.59 14.55 25.06
N ALA A 62 -11.56 14.11 25.78
CA ALA A 62 -10.37 13.64 25.11
C ALA A 62 -10.85 12.61 24.08
N VAL A 63 -10.79 12.93 22.79
CA VAL A 63 -10.94 11.90 21.77
C VAL A 63 -9.74 11.01 21.99
N GLU A 64 -9.94 9.94 22.76
CA GLU A 64 -8.94 8.92 22.98
C GLU A 64 -8.35 8.57 21.61
N SER A 65 -7.02 8.45 21.53
CA SER A 65 -6.33 8.10 20.27
C SER A 65 -7.02 6.92 19.56
N GLY A 66 -7.55 5.97 20.34
CA GLY A 66 -8.31 4.82 19.83
C GLY A 66 -9.62 5.14 19.09
N GLY A 67 -10.29 6.26 19.39
CA GLY A 67 -11.50 6.69 18.69
C GLY A 67 -11.20 7.24 17.29
N ALA A 68 -10.22 8.14 17.19
CA ALA A 68 -9.76 8.67 15.91
C ALA A 68 -9.10 7.60 15.05
N GLU A 69 -8.31 6.70 15.66
CA GLU A 69 -7.70 5.55 14.98
C GLU A 69 -8.77 4.64 14.37
N LYS A 70 -9.83 4.31 15.13
CA LYS A 70 -10.91 3.45 14.63
C LYS A 70 -11.69 4.08 13.48
N LEU A 71 -12.01 5.37 13.59
CA LEU A 71 -12.71 6.11 12.52
C LEU A 71 -11.89 6.15 11.24
N CYS A 72 -10.60 6.47 11.35
CA CYS A 72 -9.70 6.51 10.20
C CYS A 72 -9.46 5.11 9.61
N ALA A 73 -9.36 4.08 10.46
CA ALA A 73 -9.24 2.70 10.01
C ALA A 73 -10.50 2.28 9.22
N GLU A 74 -11.69 2.66 9.67
CA GLU A 74 -12.94 2.40 8.94
C GLU A 74 -13.02 3.17 7.62
N GLU A 75 -12.63 4.44 7.60
CA GLU A 75 -12.63 5.30 6.40
C GLU A 75 -11.74 4.74 5.28
N TYR A 76 -10.55 4.25 5.64
CA TYR A 76 -9.60 3.67 4.68
C TYR A 76 -9.76 2.15 4.50
N GLY A 77 -10.69 1.51 5.21
CA GLY A 77 -10.87 0.06 5.18
C GLY A 77 -9.62 -0.69 5.64
N LEU A 78 -8.97 -0.21 6.69
CA LEU A 78 -7.73 -0.75 7.25
C LEU A 78 -7.95 -1.43 8.61
N TYR A 79 -7.03 -2.32 8.97
CA TYR A 79 -6.91 -2.91 10.31
C TYR A 79 -5.46 -2.92 10.77
N LEU A 80 -5.26 -2.81 12.08
CA LEU A 80 -3.92 -2.91 12.68
C LEU A 80 -3.59 -4.38 12.96
N ARG A 81 -2.50 -4.87 12.37
CA ARG A 81 -1.91 -6.18 12.68
C ARG A 81 -0.40 -6.02 12.76
N ASP A 82 0.21 -6.58 13.81
CA ASP A 82 1.66 -6.53 14.03
C ASP A 82 2.28 -5.11 13.98
N GLY A 83 1.51 -4.10 14.39
CA GLY A 83 1.93 -2.69 14.37
C GLY A 83 1.88 -2.03 12.98
N GLN A 84 1.31 -2.69 11.98
CA GLN A 84 1.18 -2.22 10.61
C GLN A 84 -0.29 -2.15 10.17
N TRP A 85 -0.60 -1.22 9.26
CA TRP A 85 -1.97 -1.00 8.76
C TRP A 85 -2.20 -1.77 7.47
N HIS A 86 -2.98 -2.84 7.56
CA HIS A 86 -3.32 -3.74 6.46
C HIS A 86 -4.71 -3.44 5.91
N ASN A 87 -4.99 -3.83 4.67
CA ASN A 87 -6.32 -3.64 4.08
C ASN A 87 -7.28 -4.75 4.53
N ASN A 88 -8.51 -4.40 4.89
CA ASN A 88 -9.55 -5.34 5.29
C ASN A 88 -10.02 -6.29 4.17
N THR A 89 -9.63 -6.00 2.92
CA THR A 89 -9.99 -6.75 1.71
C THR A 89 -8.90 -7.74 1.26
N GLU A 90 -7.84 -7.94 2.03
CA GLU A 90 -6.87 -9.04 1.81
C GLU A 90 -7.39 -10.39 2.32
#